data_AF-A0A9X6RLL5-F1
#
_entry.id   AF-A0A9X6RLL5-F1
#
_cell.length_a   1.000
_cell.length_b   1.000
_cell.length_c   1.000
_cell.angle_alpha   90.00
_cell.angle_beta   90.00
_cell.angle_gamma   90.00
#
_symmetry.space_group_name_H-M   'P 1'
#
loop_
_entity.id
_entity.type
_entity.pdbx_description
1 polymer ?
#
loop_
_entity_poly.entity_id
_entity_poly.type
_entity_poly.pdbx_seq_one_letter_code
_entity_poly.pdbx_strand_id
1 'polypeptide(L)'
;MTDDWEFIIMACDGIWDVMTCAEVIEFVRERVADSMEPEEICEDLVMHCLAPDCTMGGLGCDNMTVQLICLMRNGSYSELAAHCSIPPSHEPPVPRGLERHYLKDRKSKRQLQIPDS
;
A
#
# COMPACT_ATOMS: atom_id res chain seq x y z
N MET A 1 12.41 -14.83 -6.18
CA MET A 1 11.71 -14.24 -5.02
C MET A 1 12.71 -14.18 -3.89
N THR A 2 13.08 -12.98 -3.45
CA THR A 2 14.07 -12.77 -2.38
C THR A 2 13.38 -12.79 -1.01
N ASP A 3 14.14 -13.12 0.03
CA ASP A 3 13.61 -13.41 1.38
C ASP A 3 12.97 -12.20 2.09
N ASP A 4 13.18 -11.01 1.54
CA ASP A 4 12.65 -9.72 1.97
C ASP A 4 11.28 -9.37 1.37
N TRP A 5 10.69 -10.23 0.53
CA TRP A 5 9.35 -9.98 -0.02
C TRP A 5 8.27 -10.23 1.03
N GLU A 6 7.46 -9.21 1.31
CA GLU A 6 6.38 -9.24 2.31
C GLU A 6 5.06 -9.80 1.74
N PHE A 7 4.66 -9.27 0.58
CA PHE A 7 3.41 -9.63 -0.09
C PHE A 7 3.49 -9.34 -1.60
N ILE A 8 2.52 -9.85 -2.34
CA ILE A 8 2.31 -9.55 -3.76
C ILE A 8 0.88 -9.03 -3.92
N ILE A 9 0.72 -7.91 -4.62
CA ILE A 9 -0.58 -7.41 -5.08
C ILE A 9 -0.72 -7.69 -6.56
N MET A 10 -1.85 -8.30 -6.93
CA MET A 10 -2.31 -8.39 -8.31
C MET A 10 -3.65 -7.68 -8.40
N ALA A 11 -3.79 -6.73 -9.31
CA ALA A 11 -5.04 -6.01 -9.53
C ALA A 11 -5.26 -5.70 -11.01
N CYS A 12 -6.51 -5.43 -11.39
CA CYS A 12 -6.85 -4.93 -12.72
C CYS A 12 -6.50 -3.45 -12.91
N ASP A 13 -6.54 -2.99 -14.16
CA ASP A 13 -6.40 -1.58 -14.56
C ASP A 13 -7.32 -0.64 -13.79
N GLY A 14 -8.55 -1.04 -13.47
CA GLY A 14 -9.46 -0.23 -12.65
C GLY A 14 -8.90 0.21 -11.28
N ILE A 15 -7.96 -0.53 -10.68
CA ILE A 15 -7.22 -0.10 -9.47
C ILE A 15 -6.06 0.82 -9.85
N TRP A 16 -5.27 0.42 -10.84
CA TRP A 16 -4.07 1.15 -11.25
C TRP A 16 -4.34 2.49 -11.95
N ASP A 17 -5.56 2.68 -12.45
CA ASP A 17 -6.07 3.94 -13.00
C ASP A 17 -6.34 4.98 -11.90
N VAL A 18 -6.55 4.53 -10.65
CA VAL A 18 -6.86 5.40 -9.50
C VAL A 18 -5.66 5.57 -8.58
N MET A 19 -4.86 4.52 -8.38
CA MET A 19 -3.72 4.52 -7.46
C MET A 19 -2.43 4.07 -8.15
N THR A 20 -1.34 4.76 -7.84
CA THR A 20 0.00 4.33 -8.26
C THR A 20 0.46 3.09 -7.49
N CYS A 21 1.41 2.33 -8.05
CA CYS A 21 1.98 1.18 -7.34
C CYS A 21 2.53 1.51 -5.95
N ALA A 22 3.12 2.70 -5.78
CA ALA A 22 3.68 3.12 -4.49
C ALA A 22 2.58 3.39 -3.46
N GLU A 23 1.48 4.03 -3.87
CA GLU A 23 0.32 4.29 -3.01
C GLU A 23 -0.36 2.98 -2.59
N VAL A 24 -0.53 2.03 -3.52
CA VAL A 24 -1.10 0.70 -3.19
C VAL A 24 -0.20 -0.07 -2.22
N ILE A 25 1.12 -0.04 -2.42
CA ILE A 25 2.06 -0.69 -1.51
C ILE A 25 1.99 -0.05 -0.12
N GLU A 26 2.00 1.28 -0.01
CA GLU A 26 1.90 1.99 1.28
C GLU A 26 0.56 1.66 1.96
N PHE A 27 -0.55 1.76 1.22
CA PHE A 27 -1.91 1.48 1.70
C PHE A 27 -2.06 0.07 2.29
N VAL A 28 -1.56 -0.94 1.57
CA VAL A 28 -1.64 -2.34 1.98
C VAL A 28 -0.70 -2.59 3.16
N ARG A 29 0.54 -2.11 3.07
CA ARG A 29 1.56 -2.37 4.08
C ARG A 29 1.22 -1.75 5.43
N GLU A 30 0.64 -0.55 5.46
CA GLU A 30 0.15 0.08 6.69
C GLU A 30 -0.95 -0.77 7.34
N ARG A 31 -1.92 -1.28 6.57
CA ARG A 31 -3.01 -2.11 7.11
C ARG A 31 -2.56 -3.50 7.58
N VAL A 32 -1.61 -4.10 6.87
CA VAL A 32 -0.96 -5.34 7.33
C VAL A 32 -0.23 -5.09 8.64
N ALA A 33 0.47 -3.95 8.78
CA ALA A 33 1.12 -3.56 10.03
C ALA A 33 0.12 -3.36 11.20
N ASP A 34 -1.08 -2.89 10.90
CA ASP A 34 -2.20 -2.76 11.85
C ASP A 34 -2.91 -4.09 12.14
N SER A 35 -2.39 -5.21 11.61
CA SER A 35 -2.95 -6.56 11.78
C SER A 35 -4.39 -6.71 11.26
N MET A 36 -4.80 -5.91 10.26
CA MET A 36 -6.08 -6.10 9.57
C MET A 36 -6.08 -7.40 8.78
N GLU A 37 -7.23 -8.05 8.64
CA GLU A 37 -7.33 -9.29 7.86
C GLU A 37 -7.18 -9.01 6.36
N PRO A 38 -6.50 -9.87 5.57
CA PRO A 38 -6.25 -9.63 4.15
C PRO A 38 -7.51 -9.35 3.32
N GLU A 39 -8.64 -9.97 3.67
CA GLU A 39 -9.94 -9.74 3.04
C GLU A 39 -10.42 -8.31 3.26
N GLU A 40 -10.32 -7.79 4.48
CA GLU A 40 -10.70 -6.42 4.83
C GLU A 40 -9.83 -5.40 4.08
N ILE A 41 -8.53 -5.68 3.96
CA ILE A 41 -7.58 -4.84 3.19
C ILE A 41 -7.98 -4.78 1.72
N CYS A 42 -8.39 -5.91 1.15
CA CYS A 42 -8.84 -5.96 -0.25
C CYS A 42 -10.14 -5.19 -0.46
N GLU A 43 -11.11 -5.33 0.46
CA GLU A 43 -12.37 -4.58 0.42
C GLU A 43 -12.13 -3.08 0.52
N ASP A 44 -11.29 -2.66 1.47
CA ASP A 44 -10.86 -1.27 1.65
C ASP A 44 -10.21 -0.69 0.40
N LEU A 45 -9.32 -1.46 -0.25
CA LEU A 45 -8.61 -1.02 -1.45
C LEU A 45 -9.58 -0.82 -2.63
N VAL A 46 -10.50 -1.76 -2.83
CA VAL A 46 -11.54 -1.65 -3.86
C VAL A 46 -12.43 -0.45 -3.56
N MET A 47 -12.91 -0.32 -2.32
CA MET A 47 -13.79 0.78 -1.91
C MET A 47 -13.13 2.15 -2.09
N HIS A 48 -11.82 2.25 -1.85
CA HIS A 48 -11.05 3.46 -2.08
C HIS A 48 -10.99 3.87 -3.55
N CYS A 49 -11.03 2.90 -4.46
CA CYS A 49 -10.93 3.15 -5.91
C CYS A 49 -12.28 3.41 -6.57
N LEU A 50 -13.40 3.08 -5.92
CA LEU A 50 -14.75 3.27 -6.46
C LEU A 50 -15.12 4.75 -6.55
N ALA A 51 -15.69 5.16 -7.69
CA ALA A 51 -16.28 6.48 -7.84
C ALA A 51 -17.51 6.63 -6.91
N PRO A 52 -17.71 7.80 -6.28
CA PRO A 52 -18.90 8.05 -5.48
C PRO A 52 -20.19 8.07 -6.33
N ASP A 53 -20.09 8.42 -7.61
CA ASP A 53 -21.18 8.34 -8.59
C ASP A 53 -20.67 8.13 -10.03
N CYS A 54 -21.33 7.23 -10.78
CA CYS A 54 -20.90 6.86 -12.15
C CYS A 54 -21.52 7.73 -13.26
N THR A 55 -21.99 8.95 -12.93
CA THR A 55 -22.83 9.76 -13.82
C THR A 55 -22.12 10.32 -15.04
N MET A 56 -20.77 10.32 -15.08
CA MET A 56 -19.96 10.83 -16.20
C MET A 56 -18.86 9.88 -16.71
N GLY A 57 -18.91 8.57 -16.41
CA GLY A 57 -17.92 7.61 -16.95
C GLY A 57 -16.47 7.92 -16.56
N GLY A 58 -16.27 8.42 -15.33
CA GLY A 58 -14.95 8.78 -14.80
C GLY A 58 -14.17 7.58 -14.22
N LEU A 59 -12.98 7.87 -13.69
CA LEU A 59 -12.14 6.93 -12.93
C LEU A 59 -12.98 6.26 -11.83
N GLY A 60 -12.82 4.95 -11.67
CA GLY A 60 -13.53 4.20 -10.63
C GLY A 60 -14.89 3.62 -11.02
N CYS A 61 -15.25 3.61 -12.31
CA CYS A 61 -16.47 3.00 -12.84
C CYS A 61 -16.26 1.60 -13.47
N ASP A 62 -15.04 1.04 -13.41
CA ASP A 62 -14.70 -0.26 -14.01
C ASP A 62 -14.90 -1.43 -13.03
N ASN A 63 -14.84 -2.65 -13.54
CA ASN A 63 -14.71 -3.85 -12.72
C ASN A 63 -13.41 -3.76 -11.92
N MET A 64 -13.52 -3.84 -10.60
CA MET A 64 -12.37 -3.85 -9.70
C MET A 64 -12.11 -5.26 -9.18
N THR A 65 -10.87 -5.70 -9.30
CA THR A 65 -10.43 -7.00 -8.78
C THR A 65 -9.04 -6.82 -8.20
N VAL A 66 -8.86 -7.31 -6.98
CA VAL A 66 -7.58 -7.38 -6.29
C VAL A 66 -7.37 -8.79 -5.73
N GLN A 67 -6.13 -9.25 -5.74
CA GLN A 67 -5.65 -10.38 -4.96
C GLN A 67 -4.41 -9.95 -4.18
N LEU A 68 -4.48 -10.10 -2.85
CA LEU A 68 -3.36 -9.93 -1.94
C LEU A 68 -2.81 -11.30 -1.55
N ILE A 69 -1.53 -11.54 -1.86
CA ILE A 69 -0.81 -12.76 -1.52
C ILE A 69 0.22 -12.44 -0.43
N CYS A 70 -0.05 -12.86 0.80
CA CYS A 70 0.86 -12.67 1.93
C CYS A 70 1.95 -13.76 1.95
N LEU A 71 3.22 -13.37 1.97
CA LEU A 71 4.36 -14.29 1.89
C LEU A 71 4.90 -14.64 3.28
N MET A 72 4.27 -15.63 3.92
CA MET A 72 4.58 -15.96 5.32
C MET A 72 5.83 -16.84 5.51
N ARG A 73 6.40 -17.47 4.47
CA ARG A 73 7.70 -18.21 4.50
C ARG A 73 7.97 -19.09 5.75
N ASN A 74 6.93 -19.70 6.32
CA ASN A 74 6.89 -20.54 7.54
C ASN A 74 6.53 -19.84 8.87
N GLY A 75 6.27 -18.54 8.85
CA GLY A 75 5.70 -17.80 9.96
C GLY A 75 4.16 -17.72 9.91
N SER A 76 3.63 -16.93 10.83
CA SER A 76 2.24 -16.55 10.96
C SER A 76 1.97 -15.17 10.34
N TYR A 77 0.70 -14.86 10.10
CA TYR A 77 0.31 -13.53 9.65
C TYR A 77 0.70 -12.43 10.66
N SER A 78 0.67 -12.73 11.96
CA SER A 78 1.10 -11.80 13.01
C SER A 78 2.59 -11.44 12.91
N GLU A 79 3.44 -12.39 12.50
CA GLU A 79 4.87 -12.11 12.28
C GLU A 79 5.09 -11.26 11.03
N LEU A 80 4.28 -11.46 9.97
CA LEU A 80 4.27 -10.59 8.80
C LEU A 80 3.81 -9.17 9.17
N ALA A 81 2.74 -9.03 9.96
CA ALA A 81 2.25 -7.76 10.46
C ALA A 81 3.35 -7.00 11.23
N ALA A 82 4.00 -7.69 12.18
CA ALA A 82 5.10 -7.11 12.94
C ALA A 82 6.29 -6.68 12.05
N HIS A 83 6.59 -7.44 10.99
CA HIS A 83 7.61 -7.06 10.01
C HIS A 83 7.20 -5.80 9.23
N CYS A 84 5.94 -5.71 8.78
CA CYS A 84 5.39 -4.54 8.10
C CYS A 84 5.40 -3.28 8.99
N SER A 85 5.32 -3.41 10.32
CA SER A 85 5.44 -2.26 11.24
C SER A 85 6.85 -1.64 11.27
N ILE A 86 7.88 -2.35 10.78
CA ILE A 86 9.25 -1.85 10.72
C ILE A 86 9.46 -1.14 9.38
N PRO A 87 10.05 0.07 9.33
CA PRO A 87 10.35 0.73 8.06
C PRO A 87 11.29 -0.12 7.18
N PRO A 88 11.05 -0.21 5.86
CA PRO A 88 11.90 -1.01 4.99
C PRO A 88 13.36 -0.55 5.04
N SER A 89 14.28 -1.51 5.20
CA SER A 89 15.72 -1.28 5.33
C SER A 89 16.37 -0.80 4.03
N HIS A 90 15.76 -1.13 2.90
CA HIS A 90 16.15 -0.63 1.58
C HIS A 90 15.24 0.54 1.21
N GLU A 91 15.79 1.75 1.09
CA GLU A 91 15.04 2.86 0.49
C GLU A 91 14.63 2.44 -0.93
N PRO A 92 13.33 2.59 -1.30
CA PRO A 92 12.91 2.31 -2.66
C PRO A 92 13.73 3.20 -3.61
N PRO A 93 14.15 2.68 -4.77
CA PRO A 93 14.89 3.48 -5.72
C PRO A 93 14.04 4.69 -6.09
N VAL A 94 14.53 5.87 -5.74
CA VAL A 94 13.82 7.11 -6.02
C VAL A 94 13.64 7.21 -7.54
N PRO A 95 12.40 7.33 -8.04
CA PRO A 95 12.18 7.45 -9.48
C PRO A 95 13.01 8.62 -10.03
N ARG A 96 13.80 8.36 -11.07
CA ARG A 96 14.68 9.38 -11.67
C ARG A 96 13.86 10.62 -12.03
N GLY A 97 14.13 11.74 -11.37
CA GLY A 97 13.45 13.03 -11.57
C GLY A 97 12.47 13.45 -10.46
N LEU A 98 12.12 12.58 -9.52
CA LEU A 98 11.17 12.89 -8.43
C LEU A 98 11.82 13.09 -7.04
N GLU A 99 13.15 13.06 -6.97
CA GLU A 99 13.92 13.10 -5.72
C GLU A 99 13.56 14.25 -4.79
N ARG A 100 13.35 15.45 -5.33
CA ARG A 100 13.07 16.65 -4.52
C ARG A 100 11.68 16.66 -3.91
N HIS A 101 10.71 15.97 -4.52
CA HIS A 101 9.34 15.89 -4.00
C HIS A 101 9.27 14.81 -2.92
N TYR A 102 9.77 13.62 -3.25
CA TYR A 102 9.80 12.46 -2.34
C TYR A 102 10.58 12.73 -1.04
N LEU A 103 11.74 13.40 -1.10
CA LEU A 103 12.48 13.79 0.11
C LEU A 103 11.75 14.84 0.97
N LYS A 104 10.93 15.70 0.36
CA LYS A 104 10.14 16.69 1.11
C LYS A 104 8.99 16.02 1.84
N ASP A 105 8.28 15.12 1.19
CA ASP A 105 7.15 14.39 1.78
C ASP A 105 7.61 13.51 2.95
N ARG A 106 8.75 12.82 2.79
CA ARG A 106 9.35 12.01 3.87
C ARG A 106 9.84 12.86 5.06
N LYS A 107 10.41 14.05 4.82
CA LYS A 107 10.80 14.97 5.90
C LYS A 107 9.58 15.52 6.63
N SER A 108 8.50 15.82 5.90
CA SER A 108 7.24 16.29 6.48
C SER A 108 6.57 15.22 7.35
N LYS A 109 6.52 13.96 6.90
CA LYS A 109 5.95 12.85 7.68
C LYS A 109 6.75 12.55 8.97
N ARG A 110 8.10 12.61 8.92
CA ARG A 110 8.94 12.39 10.12
C ARG A 110 8.84 13.50 11.17
N GLN A 111 8.46 14.71 10.78
CA GLN A 111 8.33 15.83 11.72
C GLN A 111 7.00 15.81 12.50
N LEU A 112 6.04 14.97 12.08
CA LEU A 112 4.73 14.83 12.73
C LEU A 112 4.68 13.73 13.82
N GLN A 113 5.77 13.00 14.07
CA GLN A 113 5.82 11.86 15.00
C GLN A 113 6.70 12.09 16.26
N ILE A 114 6.89 13.34 16.68
CA ILE A 114 7.45 13.63 18.02
C ILE A 114 6.26 13.96 18.92
N PRO A 115 5.86 13.09 19.88
CA PRO A 115 4.89 13.49 20.87
C PRO A 115 5.54 14.53 21.79
N ASP A 116 4.88 15.67 21.95
CA ASP A 116 5.23 16.65 22.97
C ASP A 116 5.19 15.98 24.36
N SER A 117 6.17 16.35 25.18
CA SER A 117 6.56 15.73 26.45
C SER A 117 5.48 15.69 27.54
#